data_AF-A0A843EBN6-F1
#
_entry.id   AF-A0A843EBN6-F1
#
_cell.length_a   1.000
_cell.length_b   1.000
_cell.length_c   1.000
_cell.angle_alpha   90.00
_cell.angle_beta   90.00
_cell.angle_gamma   90.00
#
_symmetry.space_group_name_H-M   'P 1'
#
loop_
_entity.id
_entity.type
_entity.pdbx_description
1 polymer ?
#
loop_
_entity_poly.entity_id
_entity_poly.type
_entity_poly.pdbx_seq_one_letter_code
_entity_poly.pdbx_strand_id
1 'polypeptide(L)'
;MGLFDFFRKQPEKTRPAPALNGFTPLFSQFGTNIYASDVVQMAVSCIVNEMKKLNPTHVRYVGNDPSPVRSTVQDVLNNPNELMTTSEFLEKSVWLLMLNYNLFILPVYYTWVDENTGAERRYYEALYPIRPTQVDF
;
A
#
# COMPACT_ATOMS: atom_id res chain seq x y z
N MET A 1 -16.95 33.47 52.24
CA MET A 1 -15.58 32.96 51.96
C MET A 1 -14.94 32.65 53.30
N GLY A 2 -14.69 31.37 53.59
CA GLY A 2 -14.41 30.88 54.95
C GLY A 2 -12.93 30.87 55.32
N LEU A 3 -12.66 30.95 56.63
CA LEU A 3 -11.34 30.93 57.28
C LEU A 3 -10.44 29.73 56.91
N PHE A 4 -10.99 28.67 56.31
CA PHE A 4 -10.26 27.48 55.88
C PHE A 4 -9.52 27.63 54.54
N ASP A 5 -9.76 28.69 53.77
CA ASP A 5 -9.05 28.90 52.49
C ASP A 5 -7.61 29.40 52.68
N PHE A 6 -7.24 29.85 53.89
CA PHE A 6 -5.89 30.32 54.22
C PHE A 6 -4.88 29.16 54.38
N PHE A 7 -5.35 27.95 54.66
CA PHE A 7 -4.51 26.75 54.81
C PHE A 7 -4.37 25.93 53.52
N ARG A 8 -5.00 26.34 52.41
CA ARG A 8 -4.82 25.68 51.12
C ARG A 8 -3.53 26.15 50.46
N LYS A 9 -2.52 25.27 50.46
CA LYS A 9 -1.33 25.41 49.61
C LYS A 9 -1.78 25.60 48.16
N GLN A 10 -1.38 26.71 47.54
CA GLN A 10 -1.58 26.93 46.11
C GLN A 10 -0.92 25.80 45.32
N PRO A 11 -1.57 25.24 44.28
CA PRO A 11 -0.99 24.19 43.47
C PRO A 11 0.29 24.71 42.84
N GLU A 12 1.41 24.05 43.16
CA GLU A 12 2.72 24.39 42.67
C GLU A 12 2.74 24.18 41.14
N LYS A 13 3.16 25.21 40.39
CA LYS A 13 3.22 25.14 38.92
C LYS A 13 4.29 24.11 38.53
N THR A 14 3.86 22.90 38.19
CA THR A 14 4.74 21.83 37.72
C THR A 14 5.36 22.25 36.38
N ARG A 15 6.65 22.55 36.40
CA ARG A 15 7.43 22.73 35.17
C ARG A 15 7.78 21.35 34.62
N PRO A 16 7.57 21.07 33.33
CA PRO A 16 8.02 19.82 32.73
C PRO A 16 9.53 19.69 32.92
N ALA A 17 9.97 18.53 33.41
CA ALA A 17 11.39 18.26 33.61
C ALA A 17 12.10 18.31 32.25
N PRO A 18 13.24 19.04 32.13
CA PRO A 18 14.04 19.00 30.92
C PRO A 18 14.53 17.57 30.67
N ALA A 19 14.54 17.14 29.40
CA ALA A 19 15.17 15.88 29.03
C ALA A 19 16.67 15.92 29.38
N LEU A 20 17.32 14.76 29.47
CA LEU A 20 18.71 14.63 29.94
C LEU A 20 19.75 15.48 29.17
N ASN A 21 19.41 16.06 28.01
CA ASN A 21 20.28 16.99 27.27
C ASN A 21 19.83 18.48 27.31
N GLY A 22 18.87 18.85 28.16
CA GLY A 22 18.42 20.23 28.34
C GLY A 22 17.44 20.75 27.28
N PHE A 23 17.13 19.99 26.23
CA PHE A 23 16.11 20.37 25.26
C PHE A 23 14.71 19.95 25.71
N THR A 24 13.74 20.86 25.61
CA THR A 24 12.32 20.52 25.69
C THR A 24 11.96 19.67 24.47
N PRO A 25 11.41 18.46 24.63
CA PRO A 25 10.99 17.65 23.49
C PRO A 25 9.83 18.36 22.79
N LEU A 26 10.15 19.06 21.70
CA LEU A 26 9.17 19.55 20.73
C LEU A 26 8.74 18.34 19.88
N PHE A 27 7.62 17.73 20.23
CA PHE A 27 6.96 16.78 19.34
C PHE A 27 6.40 17.59 18.16
N SER A 28 7.12 17.57 17.04
CA SER A 28 6.66 18.15 15.79
C SER A 28 5.36 17.47 15.37
N GLN A 29 4.30 18.26 15.22
CA GLN A 29 3.07 17.84 14.58
C GLN A 29 3.44 17.54 13.11
N PHE A 30 3.49 16.25 12.74
CA PHE A 30 3.91 15.79 11.41
C PHE A 30 3.28 16.67 10.33
N GLY A 31 4.09 17.45 9.60
CA GLY A 31 3.66 18.61 8.80
C GLY A 31 2.59 18.34 7.73
N THR A 32 2.94 18.46 6.44
CA THR A 32 1.99 18.24 5.32
C THR A 32 1.99 16.80 4.80
N ASN A 33 2.89 15.94 5.27
CA ASN A 33 3.02 14.56 4.83
C ASN A 33 2.92 13.58 6.01
N ILE A 34 1.76 12.92 6.13
CA ILE A 34 1.49 11.92 7.18
C ILE A 34 2.36 10.67 7.06
N TYR A 35 2.84 10.34 5.85
CA TYR A 35 3.74 9.20 5.62
C TYR A 35 5.17 9.48 6.11
N ALA A 36 5.50 10.70 6.53
CA ALA A 36 6.74 10.96 7.26
C ALA A 36 6.70 10.40 8.69
N SER A 37 5.53 10.02 9.18
CA SER A 37 5.38 9.40 10.49
C SER A 37 5.79 7.94 10.46
N ASP A 38 6.70 7.57 11.36
CA ASP A 38 7.18 6.19 11.52
C ASP A 38 6.03 5.24 11.87
N VAL A 39 5.09 5.68 12.71
CA VAL A 39 3.91 4.89 13.08
C VAL A 39 3.04 4.56 11.86
N VAL A 40 2.88 5.52 10.94
CA VAL A 40 2.12 5.30 9.69
C VAL A 40 2.88 4.35 8.77
N GLN A 41 4.19 4.52 8.63
CA GLN A 41 5.02 3.64 7.80
C GLN A 41 5.03 2.20 8.33
N MET A 42 5.09 2.00 9.65
CA MET A 42 5.00 0.68 10.26
C MET A 42 3.63 0.03 10.00
N ALA A 43 2.54 0.79 10.12
CA ALA A 43 1.20 0.28 9.85
C ALA A 43 1.03 -0.13 8.37
N VAL A 44 1.50 0.71 7.43
CA VAL A 44 1.46 0.40 6.00
C VAL A 44 2.34 -0.81 5.68
N SER A 45 3.55 -0.87 6.24
CA SER A 45 4.46 -2.01 6.07
C SER A 45 3.85 -3.33 6.53
N CYS A 46 3.11 -3.33 7.64
CA CYS A 46 2.37 -4.51 8.10
C CYS A 46 1.37 -4.99 7.04
N ILE A 47 0.58 -4.07 6.48
CA ILE A 47 -0.41 -4.39 5.44
C ILE A 47 0.28 -4.91 4.18
N VAL A 48 1.31 -4.22 3.71
CA VAL A 48 2.07 -4.62 2.51
C VAL A 48 2.68 -6.02 2.69
N ASN A 49 3.24 -6.31 3.87
CA ASN A 49 3.84 -7.60 4.17
C ASN A 49 2.83 -8.75 4.15
N GLU A 50 1.58 -8.53 4.57
CA GLU A 50 0.55 -9.55 4.41
C GLU A 50 0.07 -9.68 2.96
N MET A 51 -0.08 -8.57 2.25
CA MET A 51 -0.56 -8.57 0.88
C MET A 51 0.40 -9.26 -0.09
N LYS A 52 1.73 -9.13 0.09
CA LYS A 52 2.72 -9.73 -0.81
C LYS A 52 2.85 -11.26 -0.69
N LYS A 53 2.25 -11.85 0.34
CA LYS A 53 2.17 -13.30 0.54
C LYS A 53 1.06 -13.95 -0.29
N LEU A 54 0.16 -13.14 -0.87
CA LEU A 54 -0.96 -13.64 -1.64
C LEU A 54 -0.50 -14.20 -2.98
N ASN A 55 -1.15 -15.29 -3.41
CA ASN A 55 -0.93 -15.91 -4.71
C ASN A 55 -2.14 -15.66 -5.62
N PRO A 56 -2.07 -14.69 -6.54
CA PRO A 56 -3.18 -14.37 -7.44
C PRO A 56 -3.44 -15.52 -8.40
N THR A 57 -4.69 -15.99 -8.42
CA THR A 57 -5.14 -17.08 -9.30
C THR A 57 -6.27 -16.60 -10.21
N HIS A 58 -6.13 -16.88 -11.51
CA HIS A 58 -7.17 -16.68 -12.49
C HIS A 58 -8.15 -17.85 -12.38
N VAL A 59 -9.37 -17.52 -11.97
CA VAL A 59 -10.46 -18.48 -11.79
C VAL A 59 -11.59 -18.21 -12.79
N ARG A 60 -12.25 -19.27 -13.23
CA ARG A 60 -13.48 -19.21 -14.02
C ARG A 60 -14.54 -20.06 -13.34
N TYR A 61 -15.76 -19.55 -13.31
CA TYR A 61 -16.91 -20.30 -12.81
C TYR A 61 -17.35 -21.31 -13.87
N VAL A 62 -17.39 -22.57 -13.47
CA VAL A 62 -18.02 -23.64 -14.24
C VAL A 62 -19.27 -24.05 -13.47
N GLY A 63 -20.41 -23.45 -13.81
CA GLY A 63 -21.60 -23.51 -12.96
C GLY A 63 -21.43 -22.66 -11.71
N ASN A 64 -21.58 -23.26 -10.52
CA ASN A 64 -21.41 -22.58 -9.23
C ASN A 64 -20.01 -22.71 -8.62
N ASP A 65 -19.14 -23.57 -9.16
CA ASP A 65 -17.82 -23.82 -8.59
C ASP A 65 -16.74 -22.98 -9.29
N PRO A 66 -15.89 -22.25 -8.54
CA PRO A 66 -14.72 -21.58 -9.09
C PRO A 66 -13.63 -22.61 -9.37
N SER A 67 -13.22 -22.72 -10.64
CA SER A 67 -12.14 -23.59 -11.07
C SER A 67 -10.95 -22.75 -11.57
N PRO A 68 -9.70 -23.09 -11.19
CA PRO A 68 -8.52 -22.38 -11.69
C PRO A 68 -8.35 -22.63 -13.19
N VAL A 69 -8.09 -21.57 -13.95
CA VAL A 69 -7.89 -21.63 -15.40
C VAL A 69 -6.43 -21.37 -15.74
N ARG A 70 -5.80 -22.38 -16.33
CA ARG A 70 -4.48 -22.19 -16.95
C ARG A 70 -4.64 -21.37 -18.23
N SER A 71 -4.08 -20.16 -18.23
CA SER A 71 -4.21 -19.20 -19.32
C SER A 71 -3.02 -18.24 -19.31
N THR A 72 -2.86 -17.49 -20.39
CA THR A 72 -1.84 -16.45 -20.51
C THR A 72 -1.90 -15.43 -19.38
N VAL A 73 -3.10 -15.14 -18.86
CA VAL A 73 -3.29 -14.27 -17.68
C VAL A 73 -2.67 -14.89 -16.42
N GLN A 74 -2.85 -16.19 -16.19
CA GLN A 74 -2.25 -16.86 -15.04
C GLN A 74 -0.72 -16.89 -15.15
N ASP A 75 -0.19 -17.08 -16.36
CA ASP A 75 1.26 -17.10 -16.58
C ASP A 75 1.88 -15.74 -16.22
N VAL A 76 1.25 -14.65 -16.64
CA VAL A 76 1.69 -13.28 -16.27
C VAL A 76 1.46 -12.97 -14.80
N LEU A 77 0.42 -13.49 -14.15
CA LEU A 77 0.25 -13.32 -12.70
C LEU A 77 1.36 -14.02 -11.89
N ASN A 78 1.84 -15.16 -12.38
CA ASN A 78 2.93 -15.93 -11.75
C ASN A 78 4.32 -15.31 -11.99
N ASN A 79 4.53 -14.66 -13.13
CA ASN A 79 5.75 -13.93 -13.44
C ASN A 79 5.38 -12.59 -14.11
N PRO A 80 5.14 -11.52 -13.33
CA PRO A 80 4.61 -10.27 -13.85
C PRO A 80 5.50 -9.59 -14.86
N ASN A 81 6.81 -9.66 -14.70
CA ASN A 81 7.78 -9.13 -15.65
C ASN A 81 9.18 -9.70 -15.34
N GLU A 82 10.14 -9.42 -16.23
CA GLU A 82 11.53 -9.87 -16.09
C GLU A 82 12.27 -9.23 -14.91
N LEU A 83 11.74 -8.13 -14.35
CA LEU A 83 12.42 -7.32 -13.35
C LEU A 83 12.00 -7.66 -11.92
N MET A 84 10.83 -8.25 -11.72
CA MET A 84 10.24 -8.46 -10.39
C MET A 84 9.40 -9.74 -10.32
N THR A 85 9.47 -10.41 -9.18
CA THR A 85 8.63 -11.57 -8.83
C THR A 85 7.19 -11.15 -8.50
N THR A 86 6.25 -12.08 -8.40
CA THR A 86 4.86 -11.78 -8.00
C THR A 86 4.77 -11.08 -6.65
N SER A 87 5.57 -11.49 -5.66
CA SER A 87 5.57 -10.85 -4.35
C SER A 87 6.09 -9.42 -4.42
N GLU A 88 7.15 -9.15 -5.18
CA GLU A 88 7.68 -7.79 -5.37
C GLU A 88 6.71 -6.90 -6.15
N PHE A 89 6.04 -7.45 -7.15
CA PHE A 89 4.98 -6.77 -7.89
C PHE A 89 3.82 -6.36 -6.99
N LEU A 90 3.33 -7.28 -6.15
CA LEU A 90 2.26 -7.00 -5.19
C LEU A 90 2.71 -5.99 -4.14
N GLU A 91 3.92 -6.15 -3.58
CA GLU A 91 4.49 -5.22 -2.62
C GLU A 91 4.55 -3.79 -3.17
N LYS A 92 5.11 -3.61 -4.37
CA LYS A 92 5.21 -2.31 -5.01
C LYS A 92 3.84 -1.72 -5.37
N SER A 93 2.91 -2.57 -5.81
CA SER A 93 1.53 -2.17 -6.14
C SER A 93 0.78 -1.64 -4.92
N VAL A 94 0.85 -2.35 -3.80
CA VAL A 94 0.19 -1.94 -2.56
C VAL A 94 0.85 -0.69 -1.97
N TRP A 95 2.17 -0.56 -2.03
CA TRP A 95 2.85 0.69 -1.65
C TRP A 95 2.35 1.89 -2.45
N LEU A 96 2.27 1.77 -3.78
CA LEU A 96 1.79 2.85 -4.64
C LEU A 96 0.33 3.22 -4.34
N LEU A 97 -0.53 2.21 -4.13
CA LEU A 97 -1.92 2.40 -3.73
C LEU A 97 -2.03 3.14 -2.40
N MET A 98 -1.25 2.72 -1.39
CA MET A 98 -1.30 3.29 -0.05
C MET A 98 -0.76 4.72 0.00
N LEU A 99 0.23 5.06 -0.84
CA LEU A 99 0.84 6.39 -0.86
C LEU A 99 0.07 7.41 -1.70
N ASN A 100 -0.51 6.98 -2.83
CA ASN A 100 -1.13 7.89 -3.81
C ASN A 100 -2.66 7.74 -3.89
N TYR A 101 -3.25 6.82 -3.11
CA TYR A 101 -4.65 6.39 -3.24
C TYR A 101 -5.04 5.84 -4.62
N ASN A 102 -4.06 5.69 -5.52
CA ASN A 102 -4.25 5.25 -6.88
C ASN A 102 -3.06 4.40 -7.32
N LEU A 103 -3.35 3.37 -8.12
CA LEU A 103 -2.39 2.46 -8.71
C LEU A 103 -2.77 2.24 -10.17
N PHE A 104 -1.79 2.39 -11.05
CA PHE A 104 -1.93 2.05 -12.47
C PHE A 104 -0.98 0.92 -12.81
N ILE A 105 -1.49 -0.10 -13.50
CA ILE A 105 -0.71 -1.22 -14.01
C ILE A 105 -0.85 -1.20 -15.53
N LEU A 106 0.28 -1.11 -16.23
CA LEU A 106 0.33 -1.15 -17.69
C LEU A 106 0.58 -2.59 -18.16
N PRO A 107 -0.36 -3.21 -18.88
CA PRO A 107 -0.14 -4.49 -19.52
C PRO A 107 0.57 -4.33 -20.87
N VAL A 108 1.62 -5.12 -21.08
CA VAL A 108 2.25 -5.34 -22.38
C VAL A 108 1.61 -6.59 -22.97
N TYR A 109 0.99 -6.45 -24.14
CA TYR A 109 0.35 -7.54 -24.85
C TYR A 109 0.48 -7.36 -26.36
N TYR A 110 0.45 -8.46 -27.10
CA TYR A 110 0.26 -8.44 -28.55
C TYR A 110 -1.04 -9.14 -28.92
N THR A 111 -1.65 -8.68 -30.01
CA THR A 111 -2.86 -9.26 -30.58
C THR A 111 -2.50 -10.02 -31.85
N TRP A 112 -3.18 -11.14 -32.06
CA TRP A 112 -3.16 -11.82 -33.36
C TRP A 112 -4.55 -12.33 -33.67
N VAL A 113 -4.83 -12.46 -34.96
CA VAL A 113 -6.06 -13.06 -35.44
C VAL A 113 -5.82 -14.54 -35.63
N ASP A 114 -6.63 -15.36 -34.97
CA ASP A 114 -6.57 -16.81 -35.12
C ASP A 114 -7.15 -17.22 -36.47
N GLU A 115 -6.32 -17.77 -37.36
CA GLU A 115 -6.70 -18.12 -38.75
C GLU A 115 -7.90 -19.08 -38.83
N ASN A 116 -8.06 -19.94 -37.83
CA ASN A 116 -9.13 -20.94 -37.79
C ASN A 116 -10.46 -20.40 -37.27
N THR A 117 -10.42 -19.38 -36.41
CA THR A 117 -11.61 -18.92 -35.66
C THR A 117 -12.00 -17.49 -36.02
N GLY A 118 -11.15 -16.75 -36.75
CA GLY A 118 -11.32 -15.33 -37.05
C GLY A 118 -11.32 -14.42 -35.81
N ALA A 119 -11.07 -14.98 -34.63
CA ALA A 119 -11.15 -14.28 -33.36
C ALA A 119 -9.81 -13.61 -33.03
N GLU A 120 -9.88 -12.36 -32.56
CA GLU A 120 -8.72 -11.66 -32.04
C GLU A 120 -8.35 -12.24 -30.66
N ARG A 121 -7.16 -12.82 -30.56
CA ARG A 121 -6.61 -13.32 -29.30
C ARG A 121 -5.54 -12.36 -28.79
N ARG A 122 -5.43 -12.30 -27.46
CA ARG A 122 -4.45 -11.46 -26.75
C ARG A 122 -3.50 -12.35 -25.95
N TYR A 123 -2.22 -12.07 -26.08
CA TYR A 123 -1.17 -12.70 -25.29
C TYR A 123 -0.55 -11.61 -24.43
N TYR A 124 -0.71 -11.76 -23.12
CA TYR A 124 -0.10 -10.87 -22.15
C TYR A 124 1.32 -11.35 -21.90
N GLU A 125 2.28 -10.43 -21.97
CA GLU A 125 3.70 -10.72 -21.78
C GLU A 125 4.18 -10.18 -20.44
N ALA A 126 3.76 -8.97 -20.06
CA ALA A 126 4.21 -8.32 -18.84
C ALA A 126 3.20 -7.35 -18.23
N LEU A 127 3.34 -7.10 -16.93
CA LEU A 127 2.62 -6.10 -16.14
C LEU A 127 3.62 -5.19 -15.43
N TYR A 128 3.51 -3.89 -15.65
CA TYR A 128 4.35 -2.89 -14.99
C TYR A 128 3.53 -1.95 -14.11
N PRO A 129 3.78 -1.90 -12.79
CA PRO A 129 3.14 -0.92 -11.92
C PRO A 129 3.82 0.45 -12.13
N ILE A 130 3.01 1.46 -12.45
CA ILE A 130 3.45 2.82 -12.77
C ILE A 130 3.15 3.74 -11.60
N ARG A 131 4.13 4.58 -11.25
CA ARG A 131 3.93 5.65 -10.28
C ARG A 131 3.24 6.84 -10.97
N PRO A 132 2.05 7.26 -10.52
CA PRO A 132 1.39 8.42 -11.09
C PRO A 132 2.22 9.69 -10.79
N THR A 133 2.28 10.61 -11.75
CA THR A 133 2.92 11.93 -11.59
C THR A 133 1.98 12.96 -11.00
N GLN A 134 0.70 12.88 -11.35
CA GLN A 134 -0.39 13.69 -10.83
C GLN A 134 -1.61 12.80 -10.62
N VAL A 135 -2.33 13.05 -9.54
CA VAL A 135 -3.58 12.39 -9.18
C VAL A 135 -4.55 13.49 -8.80
N ASP A 136 -5.62 13.66 -9.58
CA ASP A 136 -6.70 14.60 -9.29
C ASP A 136 -7.90 13.83 -8.71
N PHE A 137 -8.65 14.46 -7.80
CA PHE A 137 -9.82 13.90 -7.13
C PHE A 137 -11.12 14.44 -7.72
#